data_AF-A0A6P8QZ65-F1
#
_entry.id   AF-A0A6P8QZ65-F1
#
_cell.length_a   1.000
_cell.length_b   1.000
_cell.length_c   1.000
_cell.angle_alpha   90.00
_cell.angle_beta   90.00
_cell.angle_gamma   90.00
#
_symmetry.space_group_name_H-M   'P 1'
#
loop_
_entity.id
_entity.type
_entity.pdbx_description
1 polymer ?
#
loop_
_entity_poly.entity_id
_entity_poly.type
_entity_poly.pdbx_seq_one_letter_code
_entity_poly.pdbx_strand_id
1 'polypeptide(L)'
;MLDHTTVSSNVSVGTEQKLSKTSTDFGCLFEELTCRGCSKIIGRIYRCTPKVLDFKRDLFCLDIDSIESYVLGSAEQQIISEKEAPISLESRAALQQEIEKIKTVLSALETNLSVTEAKLSSFEKKS
;
A
#
# COMPACT_ATOMS: atom_id res chain seq x y z
N MET A 1 5.22 18.95 12.64
CA MET A 1 6.41 18.30 12.07
C MET A 1 6.79 17.15 12.98
N LEU A 2 6.94 15.94 12.44
CA LEU A 2 7.42 14.77 13.18
C LEU A 2 8.93 14.61 12.95
N ASP A 3 9.70 14.40 14.01
CA ASP A 3 11.16 14.30 13.94
C ASP A 3 11.58 12.83 14.15
N HIS A 4 12.25 12.22 13.15
CA HIS A 4 12.68 10.82 13.17
C HIS A 4 14.19 10.69 13.02
N THR A 5 14.81 9.72 13.70
CA THR A 5 16.23 9.38 13.54
C THR A 5 16.52 8.51 12.32
N THR A 6 15.50 7.82 11.80
CA THR A 6 15.59 6.92 10.65
C THR A 6 14.34 7.00 9.79
N VAL A 7 14.50 6.86 8.48
CA VAL A 7 13.41 6.76 7.49
C VAL A 7 13.65 5.58 6.55
N SER A 8 12.61 5.17 5.81
CA SER A 8 12.75 4.12 4.81
C SER A 8 13.59 4.57 3.61
N SER A 9 14.04 3.59 2.81
CA SER A 9 14.77 3.84 1.55
C SER A 9 13.95 4.59 0.48
N ASN A 10 12.64 4.78 0.71
CA ASN A 10 11.75 5.53 -0.16
C ASN A 10 11.88 7.05 0.02
N VAL A 11 12.66 7.51 0.99
CA VAL A 11 12.95 8.93 1.20
C VAL A 11 14.34 9.26 0.64
N SER A 12 14.42 10.31 -0.15
CA SER A 12 15.68 10.87 -0.65
C SER A 12 15.94 12.22 0.01
N VAL A 13 17.21 12.49 0.33
CA VAL A 13 17.66 13.81 0.79
C VAL A 13 18.15 14.59 -0.43
N GLY A 14 17.70 15.83 -0.56
CA GLY A 14 18.15 16.75 -1.59
C GLY A 14 19.63 17.08 -1.47
N THR A 15 20.26 17.41 -2.59
CA THR A 15 21.68 17.78 -2.65
C THR A 15 21.93 19.26 -2.36
N GLU A 16 20.89 20.09 -2.45
CA GLU A 16 20.97 21.53 -2.26
C GLU A 16 20.57 21.94 -0.85
N GLN A 17 21.39 22.77 -0.22
CA GLN A 17 21.08 23.41 1.05
C GLN A 17 20.35 24.73 0.82
N LYS A 18 19.23 24.90 1.51
CA LYS A 18 18.36 26.09 1.44
C LYS A 18 18.30 26.77 2.80
N LEU A 19 18.27 28.10 2.79
CA LEU A 19 18.07 28.92 3.99
C LEU A 19 16.59 29.11 4.26
N SER A 20 16.17 28.78 5.47
CA SER A 20 14.80 28.98 5.90
C SER A 20 14.49 30.45 6.18
N LYS A 21 13.35 30.89 5.64
CA LYS A 21 12.82 32.25 5.76
C LYS A 21 11.52 32.30 6.56
N THR A 22 11.00 31.15 6.98
CA THR A 22 9.80 31.02 7.79
C THR A 22 10.11 31.39 9.23
N SER A 23 9.17 32.03 9.93
CA SER A 23 9.39 32.54 11.29
C SER A 23 9.73 31.45 12.31
N THR A 24 9.26 30.22 12.08
CA THR A 24 9.41 29.06 12.97
C THR A 24 10.83 28.49 13.02
N ASP A 25 11.59 28.67 11.94
CA ASP A 25 12.89 28.06 11.70
C ASP A 25 13.82 29.02 10.96
N PHE A 26 13.58 30.33 11.14
CA PHE A 26 14.30 31.40 10.50
C PHE A 26 15.80 31.27 10.75
N GLY A 27 16.59 31.34 9.68
CA GLY A 27 18.05 31.26 9.77
C GLY A 27 18.61 29.83 9.80
N CYS A 28 17.76 28.79 9.80
CA CYS A 28 18.22 27.43 9.65
C CYS A 28 18.62 27.11 8.21
N LEU A 29 19.67 26.29 8.02
CA LEU A 29 19.96 25.66 6.74
C LEU A 29 19.38 24.24 6.72
N PHE A 30 18.72 23.87 5.63
CA PHE A 30 18.09 22.57 5.48
C PHE A 30 18.23 22.01 4.06
N GLU A 31 18.08 20.70 3.94
CA GLU A 31 17.91 19.98 2.67
C GLU A 31 16.48 19.42 2.62
N GLU A 32 15.86 19.41 1.44
CA GLU A 32 14.50 18.87 1.28
C GLU A 32 14.49 17.34 1.29
N LEU A 33 13.45 16.76 1.89
CA LEU A 33 13.17 15.34 1.84
C LEU A 33 12.11 15.08 0.77
N THR A 34 12.40 14.16 -0.16
CA THR A 34 11.52 13.85 -1.29
C THR A 34 11.15 12.37 -1.28
N CYS A 35 9.88 12.06 -1.52
CA CYS A 35 9.44 10.68 -1.72
C CYS A 35 9.89 10.18 -3.10
N ARG A 36 10.61 9.05 -3.14
CA ARG A 36 11.06 8.42 -4.41
C ARG A 36 9.93 7.91 -5.29
N GLY A 37 8.77 7.60 -4.71
CA GLY A 37 7.64 7.04 -5.45
C GLY A 37 6.83 8.08 -6.22
N CYS A 38 6.69 9.29 -5.68
CA CYS A 38 5.85 10.35 -6.27
C CYS A 38 6.56 11.69 -6.47
N SER A 39 7.85 11.78 -6.13
CA SER A 39 8.69 12.98 -6.24
C SER A 39 8.18 14.21 -5.47
N LYS A 40 7.22 14.04 -4.56
CA LYS A 40 6.72 15.12 -3.71
C LYS A 40 7.70 15.39 -2.57
N ILE A 41 7.86 16.66 -2.22
CA ILE A 41 8.56 17.09 -0.99
C ILE A 41 7.67 16.72 0.20
N ILE A 42 8.23 15.96 1.13
CA ILE A 42 7.52 15.43 2.31
C ILE A 42 8.08 15.95 3.63
N GLY A 43 9.15 16.76 3.58
CA GLY A 43 9.82 17.26 4.78
C GLY A 43 11.18 17.85 4.49
N ARG A 44 11.99 17.98 5.53
CA ARG A 44 13.32 18.60 5.52
C ARG A 44 14.27 17.91 6.51
N ILE A 45 15.57 18.07 6.31
CA ILE A 45 16.61 17.77 7.32
C ILE A 45 17.40 19.04 7.61
N TYR A 46 17.48 19.43 8.88
CA TYR A 46 18.17 20.65 9.29
C TYR A 46 19.66 20.37 9.53
N ARG A 47 20.52 21.13 8.85
CA ARG A 47 21.99 21.00 8.93
C ARG A 47 22.61 22.03 9.85
N CYS A 48 22.12 23.26 9.78
CA CYS A 48 22.51 24.33 10.70
C CYS A 48 21.28 24.87 11.40
N THR A 49 21.33 24.90 12.73
CA THR A 49 20.23 25.32 13.61
C THR A 49 20.75 26.30 14.65
N PRO A 50 19.96 27.30 15.04
CA PRO A 50 20.15 28.02 16.29
C PRO A 50 19.98 27.07 17.49
N LYS A 51 20.60 27.39 18.64
CA LYS A 51 20.58 26.56 19.86
C LYS A 51 19.17 26.12 20.29
N VAL A 52 18.16 26.97 20.11
CA VAL A 52 16.76 26.66 20.45
C VAL A 52 16.15 25.58 19.55
N LEU A 53 16.70 25.35 18.36
CA LEU A 53 16.25 24.34 17.38
C LEU A 53 17.25 23.19 17.21
N ASP A 54 18.31 23.11 18.03
CA ASP A 54 19.31 22.04 17.96
C ASP A 54 18.71 20.64 18.13
N PHE A 55 17.56 20.54 18.80
CA PHE A 55 16.83 19.28 18.94
C PHE A 55 16.28 18.75 17.60
N LYS A 56 16.25 19.56 16.54
CA LYS A 56 15.85 19.17 15.17
C LYS A 56 17.02 18.86 14.24
N ARG A 57 18.25 19.18 14.67
CA ARG A 57 19.44 19.07 13.82
C ARG A 57 19.70 17.62 13.47
N ASP A 58 19.98 17.37 12.18
CA ASP A 58 20.24 16.06 11.60
C ASP A 58 19.13 15.02 11.83
N LEU A 59 17.90 15.48 12.08
CA LEU A 59 16.70 14.64 12.14
C LEU A 59 15.88 14.77 10.86
N PHE A 60 15.19 13.68 10.51
CA PHE A 60 14.22 13.68 9.44
C PHE A 60 12.92 14.33 9.92
N CYS A 61 12.71 15.57 9.50
CA CYS A 61 11.57 16.38 9.90
C CYS A 61 10.48 16.30 8.83
N LEU A 62 9.44 15.49 9.04
CA LEU A 62 8.35 15.27 8.09
C LEU A 62 7.22 16.30 8.28
N ASP A 63 6.73 16.83 7.15
CA ASP A 63 5.60 17.75 7.09
C ASP A 63 4.31 16.96 7.31
N ILE A 64 3.52 17.35 8.33
CA ILE A 64 2.31 16.61 8.75
C ILE A 64 1.30 16.52 7.60
N ASP A 65 1.13 17.60 6.83
CA ASP A 65 0.20 17.65 5.70
C ASP A 65 0.63 16.78 4.51
N SER A 66 1.84 16.21 4.55
CA SER A 66 2.40 15.36 3.50
C SER A 66 2.49 13.89 3.88
N ILE A 67 2.05 13.50 5.08
CA ILE A 67 2.12 12.14 5.58
C ILE A 67 0.80 11.69 6.21
N GLU A 68 0.59 10.38 6.26
CA GLU A 68 -0.54 9.76 6.95
C GLU A 68 0.00 8.76 7.96
N SER A 69 -0.55 8.78 9.18
CA SER A 69 -0.17 7.84 10.23
C SER A 69 -1.20 6.72 10.32
N TYR A 70 -0.72 5.48 10.21
CA TYR A 70 -1.54 4.29 10.45
C TYR A 70 -1.10 3.60 11.73
N VAL A 71 -2.03 3.44 12.68
CA VAL A 71 -1.77 2.71 13.92
C VAL A 71 -2.20 1.27 13.72
N LEU A 72 -1.26 0.33 13.87
CA LEU A 72 -1.55 -1.09 13.75
C LEU A 72 -2.55 -1.50 14.85
N GLY A 73 -3.66 -2.10 14.46
CA GLY A 73 -4.69 -2.57 15.40
C GLY A 73 -5.65 -1.50 15.91
N SER A 74 -5.56 -0.23 15.48
CA SER A 74 -6.52 0.82 15.83
C SER A 74 -7.81 0.78 14.99
N ALA A 75 -8.13 -0.39 14.43
CA ALA A 75 -9.28 -0.53 13.59
C ALA A 75 -10.49 -0.82 14.49
N GLU A 76 -11.15 0.21 15.03
CA GLU A 76 -12.62 0.17 15.00
C GLU A 76 -13.00 0.20 13.52
N GLN A 77 -13.08 -0.99 12.92
CA GLN A 77 -13.35 -1.15 11.50
C GLN A 77 -14.75 -0.62 11.18
N GLN A 78 -14.89 0.68 10.88
CA GLN A 78 -15.83 1.06 9.84
C GLN A 78 -15.22 0.55 8.54
N ILE A 79 -15.48 -0.74 8.31
CA ILE A 79 -15.44 -1.37 7.00
C ILE A 79 -16.28 -0.45 6.12
N ILE A 80 -15.64 0.43 5.36
CA ILE A 80 -16.25 0.98 4.16
C ILE A 80 -16.64 -0.26 3.38
N SER A 81 -17.94 -0.48 3.30
CA SER A 81 -18.60 -1.70 2.85
C SER A 81 -18.07 -2.17 1.49
N GLU A 82 -16.99 -2.93 1.50
CA GLU A 82 -16.79 -4.05 0.59
C GLU A 82 -16.89 -5.32 1.43
N LYS A 83 -17.93 -6.07 1.10
CA LYS A 83 -18.64 -7.03 1.93
C LYS A 83 -17.87 -8.34 2.08
N GLU A 84 -16.64 -8.32 2.56
CA GLU A 84 -15.86 -9.53 2.79
C GLU A 84 -15.27 -9.54 4.21
N ALA A 85 -15.90 -10.34 5.07
CA ALA A 85 -15.39 -10.63 6.39
C ALA A 85 -14.01 -11.30 6.31
N PRO A 86 -13.09 -11.02 7.26
CA PRO A 86 -11.82 -11.73 7.31
C PRO A 86 -12.06 -13.23 7.46
N ILE A 87 -11.49 -13.99 6.53
CA ILE A 87 -11.56 -15.46 6.49
C ILE A 87 -10.99 -16.06 7.78
N SER A 88 -11.87 -16.55 8.67
CA SER A 88 -11.51 -17.35 9.84
C SER A 88 -11.01 -18.76 9.44
N LEU A 89 -10.31 -19.45 10.33
CA LEU A 89 -9.81 -20.81 10.07
C LEU A 89 -10.94 -21.79 9.76
N GLU A 90 -12.10 -21.66 10.42
CA GLU A 90 -13.29 -22.48 10.11
C GLU A 90 -13.87 -22.13 8.73
N SER A 91 -13.89 -20.85 8.35
CA SER A 91 -14.40 -20.40 7.05
C SER A 91 -13.53 -20.91 5.88
N ARG A 92 -12.22 -21.08 6.09
CA ARG A 92 -11.31 -21.65 5.08
C ARG A 92 -11.67 -23.09 4.72
N ALA A 93 -11.98 -23.92 5.71
CA ALA A 93 -12.36 -25.32 5.47
C ALA A 93 -13.69 -25.42 4.69
N ALA A 94 -14.66 -24.57 5.05
CA ALA A 94 -15.94 -24.49 4.34
C ALA A 94 -15.76 -24.02 2.88
N LEU A 95 -14.92 -23.01 2.64
CA LEU A 95 -14.61 -22.52 1.29
C LEU A 95 -13.88 -23.57 0.45
N GLN A 96 -12.94 -24.31 1.03
CA GLN A 96 -12.28 -25.41 0.33
C GLN A 96 -13.25 -26.51 -0.08
N GLN A 97 -14.24 -26.83 0.77
CA GLN A 97 -15.28 -27.79 0.41
C GLN A 97 -16.15 -27.28 -0.75
N GLU A 98 -16.53 -26.01 -0.76
CA GLU A 98 -17.31 -25.44 -1.87
C GLU A 98 -16.50 -25.39 -3.18
N ILE A 99 -15.21 -25.08 -3.11
CA ILE A 99 -14.32 -25.13 -4.28
C ILE A 99 -14.26 -26.54 -4.87
N GLU A 100 -14.14 -27.58 -4.02
CA GLU A 100 -14.14 -28.96 -4.50
C GLU A 100 -15.48 -29.35 -5.13
N LYS A 101 -16.61 -28.93 -4.56
CA LYS A 101 -17.93 -29.14 -5.19
C LYS A 101 -18.01 -28.47 -6.56
N ILE A 102 -17.59 -27.21 -6.68
CA ILE A 102 -17.59 -26.49 -7.96
C ILE A 102 -16.72 -27.21 -8.98
N LYS A 103 -15.53 -27.68 -8.57
CA LYS A 103 -14.63 -28.43 -9.43
C LYS A 103 -15.27 -29.73 -9.94
N THR A 104 -15.96 -30.48 -9.09
CA THR A 104 -16.65 -31.70 -9.54
C THR A 104 -17.76 -31.42 -10.55
N VAL A 105 -18.54 -30.36 -10.34
CA VAL A 105 -19.61 -29.95 -11.27
C VAL A 105 -19.00 -29.51 -12.61
N LEU A 106 -17.92 -28.73 -12.57
CA LEU A 106 -17.23 -28.27 -13.77
C LEU A 106 -16.72 -29.45 -14.61
N SER A 107 -16.06 -30.42 -14.00
CA SER A 107 -15.59 -31.63 -14.71
C SER A 107 -16.76 -32.43 -15.29
N ALA A 108 -17.90 -32.53 -14.60
CA ALA A 108 -19.08 -33.19 -15.16
C ALA A 108 -19.62 -32.43 -16.39
N LEU A 109 -19.66 -31.10 -16.36
CA LEU A 109 -20.06 -30.29 -17.51
C LEU A 109 -19.10 -30.42 -18.69
N GLU A 110 -17.78 -30.43 -18.44
CA GLU A 110 -16.77 -30.67 -19.46
C GLU A 110 -17.00 -32.00 -20.18
N THR A 111 -17.22 -33.09 -19.43
CA THR A 111 -17.50 -34.40 -20.04
C THR A 111 -18.78 -34.41 -20.87
N ASN A 112 -19.84 -33.77 -20.40
CA ASN A 112 -21.11 -33.67 -21.14
C ASN A 112 -20.97 -32.83 -22.42
N LEU A 113 -20.19 -31.74 -22.37
CA LEU A 113 -19.89 -30.93 -23.54
C LEU A 113 -19.11 -31.74 -24.58
N SER A 114 -18.05 -32.44 -24.18
CA SER A 114 -17.27 -33.29 -25.11
C SER A 114 -18.12 -34.37 -25.77
N VAL A 115 -19.05 -34.99 -25.03
CA VAL A 115 -19.99 -35.98 -25.60
C VAL A 115 -20.95 -35.34 -26.60
N THR A 116 -21.42 -34.13 -26.29
CA THR A 116 -22.35 -33.40 -27.15
C THR A 116 -21.66 -32.94 -28.44
N GLU A 117 -20.45 -32.41 -28.34
CA GLU A 117 -19.61 -32.04 -29.48
C GLU A 117 -19.33 -33.26 -30.38
N ALA A 118 -18.94 -34.40 -29.81
CA ALA A 118 -18.69 -35.61 -30.57
C ALA A 118 -19.93 -36.11 -31.33
N LYS A 119 -21.12 -36.01 -30.70
CA LYS A 119 -22.40 -36.33 -31.36
C LYS A 119 -22.69 -35.36 -32.50
N LEU A 120 -22.51 -34.06 -32.29
CA LEU A 120 -22.76 -33.03 -33.30
C LEU A 120 -21.85 -33.21 -34.53
N SER A 121 -20.55 -33.44 -34.32
CA SER A 121 -19.61 -33.78 -35.40
C SER A 121 -19.93 -35.09 -36.12
N SER A 122 -20.65 -36.02 -35.47
CA SER A 122 -21.13 -37.25 -36.11
C SER A 122 -22.37 -37.04 -36.99
N PHE A 123 -23.17 -36.01 -36.70
CA PHE A 123 -24.30 -35.59 -37.53
C PHE A 123 -23.84 -34.77 -38.74
N GLU A 124 -22.84 -33.91 -38.60
CA GLU A 124 -22.27 -33.14 -39.71
C GLU A 124 -21.63 -34.01 -40.80
N LYS A 125 -21.13 -35.20 -40.45
CA LYS A 125 -20.55 -36.17 -41.41
C LYS A 125 -21.58 -37.04 -42.12
N LYS A 126 -22.87 -36.92 -41.78
CA LYS A 126 -23.98 -37.71 -42.34
C LYS A 126 -24.93 -36.92 -43.24
N SER A 127 -24.69 -35.62 -43.43
CA SER A 127 -25.34 -34.78 -44.45
C SER A 127 -24.43 -34.58 -45.65
#